data_AF-A0A812FYY1-F1
#
_entry.id   AF-A0A812FYY1-F1
#
_cell.length_a   1.000
_cell.length_b   1.000
_cell.length_c   1.000
_cell.angle_alpha   90.00
_cell.angle_beta   90.00
_cell.angle_gamma   90.00
#
_symmetry.space_group_name_H-M   'P 1'
#
loop_
_entity.id
_entity.type
_entity.pdbx_description
1 polymer ?
#
loop_
_entity_poly.entity_id
_entity_poly.type
_entity_poly.pdbx_seq_one_letter_code
_entity_poly.pdbx_strand_id
1 'polypeptide(L)'
;MTSLSKHAMQPSSVRLCQGCELPVDIVDLPNGKNAYCPRCGTQLYRGGSPSLSGNLAIAVTCILLFIPSHFFNFISIRLFGVMIPATLPSGMITLFQEGFVLLSILILFCSSLAPLIVCSSVVTAHWSLHKRWFKGLRVSLWLIQHLKHWVMLDVFLVSIAISCFKLQDYSDIFVGPGLIGLVLLQVFTVLLISRISVRRYWEAWQPETSYDFEHKDVHCHECHLSQPEGGNCHRCHHELYHRKPNSIQKTWAYLIAATIAIFPANLIPISILLTNGKRFRGHHFLRRCGFG
;
A
#
# COMPACT_ATOMS: atom_id res chain seq x y z
N MET A 1 36.68 9.87 -33.60
CA MET A 1 36.06 10.98 -32.83
C MET A 1 34.73 11.31 -33.48
N THR A 2 33.69 10.57 -33.14
CA THR A 2 32.32 10.80 -33.61
C THR A 2 31.80 12.08 -32.96
N SER A 3 31.52 13.10 -33.77
CA SER A 3 30.88 14.32 -33.31
C SER A 3 29.56 13.95 -32.61
N LEU A 4 29.51 14.11 -31.30
CA LEU A 4 28.25 14.21 -30.58
C LEU A 4 27.57 15.47 -31.11
N SER A 5 26.66 15.29 -32.06
CA SER A 5 25.74 16.33 -32.49
C SER A 5 25.07 16.88 -31.24
N LYS A 6 25.30 18.17 -30.94
CA LYS A 6 24.54 18.87 -29.90
C LYS A 6 23.06 18.57 -30.13
N HIS A 7 22.37 18.05 -29.12
CA HIS A 7 20.92 17.84 -29.18
C HIS A 7 20.25 19.15 -29.62
N ALA A 8 19.38 19.09 -30.62
CA ALA A 8 18.73 20.25 -31.21
C ALA A 8 17.66 20.89 -30.29
N MET A 9 17.36 20.25 -29.15
CA MET A 9 16.29 20.65 -28.24
C MET A 9 16.85 21.25 -26.95
N GLN A 10 16.14 22.27 -26.44
CA GLN A 10 16.49 22.98 -25.21
C GLN A 10 16.41 22.02 -23.98
N PRO A 11 17.30 22.15 -22.98
CA PRO A 11 17.33 21.28 -21.80
C PRO A 11 16.03 21.28 -20.98
N SER A 12 15.20 22.31 -21.12
CA SER A 12 13.85 22.40 -20.55
C SER A 12 12.90 21.29 -21.06
N SER A 13 13.15 20.74 -22.24
CA SER A 13 12.36 19.68 -22.87
C SER A 13 12.92 18.26 -22.68
N VAL A 14 13.99 18.10 -21.89
CA VAL A 14 14.64 16.82 -21.62
C VAL A 14 14.20 16.28 -20.26
N ARG A 15 13.96 14.97 -20.15
CA ARG A 15 13.64 14.26 -18.90
C ARG A 15 14.56 13.06 -18.71
N LEU A 16 15.01 12.82 -17.49
CA LEU A 16 15.80 11.63 -17.17
C LEU A 16 14.90 10.39 -17.01
N CYS A 17 15.34 9.26 -17.56
CA CYS A 17 14.69 7.98 -17.31
C CYS A 17 14.91 7.52 -15.87
N GLN A 18 13.83 7.12 -15.18
CA GLN A 18 13.89 6.65 -13.79
C GLN A 18 14.66 5.34 -13.59
N GLY A 19 14.82 4.53 -14.64
CA GLY A 19 15.47 3.23 -14.56
C GLY A 19 16.95 3.27 -14.94
N CYS A 20 17.28 3.94 -16.05
CA CYS A 20 18.63 3.93 -16.62
C CYS A 20 19.28 5.31 -16.73
N GLU A 21 18.63 6.35 -16.19
CA GLU A 21 19.09 7.75 -16.16
C GLU A 21 19.39 8.34 -17.56
N LEU A 22 18.95 7.67 -18.63
CA LEU A 22 19.08 8.19 -19.98
C LEU A 22 18.25 9.49 -20.11
N PRO A 23 18.86 10.61 -20.54
CA PRO A 23 18.10 11.80 -20.91
C PRO A 23 17.29 11.51 -22.17
N VAL A 24 15.98 11.76 -22.10
CA VAL A 24 15.02 11.53 -23.18
C VAL A 24 14.19 12.79 -23.40
N ASP A 25 14.01 13.15 -24.66
CA ASP A 25 13.19 14.28 -25.08
C ASP A 25 11.69 14.03 -24.76
N ILE A 26 11.04 15.05 -24.21
CA ILE A 26 9.60 15.03 -23.93
C ILE A 26 8.86 15.39 -25.23
N VAL A 27 7.88 14.57 -25.59
CA VAL A 27 7.03 14.74 -26.77
C VAL A 27 5.58 14.69 -26.31
N ASP A 28 4.73 15.54 -26.89
CA ASP A 28 3.31 15.49 -26.61
C ASP A 28 2.69 14.19 -27.14
N LEU A 29 2.17 13.39 -26.21
CA LEU A 29 1.51 12.13 -26.54
C LEU A 29 0.00 12.31 -26.59
N PRO A 30 -0.69 11.73 -27.59
CA PRO A 30 -2.13 11.71 -27.62
C PRO A 30 -2.70 10.88 -26.46
N ASN A 31 -3.94 11.19 -26.07
CA ASN A 31 -4.65 10.57 -24.95
C ASN A 31 -4.55 9.04 -25.00
N GLY A 32 -4.11 8.44 -23.89
CA GLY A 32 -4.09 7.00 -23.71
C GLY A 32 -2.81 6.28 -24.18
N LYS A 33 -1.92 6.94 -24.93
CA LYS A 33 -0.61 6.36 -25.32
C LYS A 33 0.42 6.52 -24.20
N ASN A 34 1.38 5.60 -24.10
CA ASN A 34 2.47 5.64 -23.13
C ASN A 34 3.80 5.93 -23.83
N ALA A 35 4.66 6.74 -23.22
CA ALA A 35 6.07 6.85 -23.59
C ALA A 35 6.86 5.78 -22.84
N TYR A 36 7.77 5.12 -23.54
CA TYR A 36 8.72 4.16 -22.98
C TYR A 36 10.15 4.62 -23.25
N CYS A 37 11.05 4.33 -22.32
CA CYS A 37 12.47 4.61 -22.52
C CYS A 37 13.04 3.68 -23.61
N PRO A 38 13.77 4.21 -24.61
CA PRO A 38 14.34 3.41 -25.70
C PRO A 38 15.44 2.44 -25.24
N ARG A 39 16.07 2.69 -24.07
CA ARG A 39 17.17 1.87 -23.55
C ARG A 39 16.71 0.75 -22.63
N CYS A 40 15.84 1.04 -21.67
CA CYS A 40 15.43 0.07 -20.64
C CYS A 40 13.95 -0.31 -20.69
N GLY A 41 13.16 0.27 -21.59
CA GLY A 41 11.73 -0.02 -21.71
C GLY A 41 10.88 0.47 -20.53
N THR A 42 11.43 1.21 -19.57
CA THR A 42 10.65 1.77 -18.46
C THR A 42 9.63 2.79 -18.96
N GLN A 43 8.38 2.68 -18.51
CA GLN A 43 7.33 3.65 -18.82
C GLN A 43 7.69 5.03 -18.24
N LEU A 44 7.84 6.04 -19.10
CA LEU A 44 8.24 7.39 -18.71
C LEU A 44 7.04 8.25 -18.33
N TYR A 45 6.01 8.34 -19.16
CA TYR A 45 4.78 9.10 -18.89
C TYR A 45 3.65 8.58 -19.79
N ARG A 46 2.41 8.99 -19.49
CA ARG A 46 1.23 8.64 -20.28
C ARG A 46 0.61 9.91 -20.84
N GLY A 47 0.23 9.88 -22.11
CA GLY A 47 -0.49 10.96 -22.78
C GLY A 47 -1.91 11.12 -22.25
N GLY A 48 -2.32 12.37 -22.14
CA GLY A 48 -3.63 12.82 -21.67
C GLY A 48 -3.66 13.42 -20.27
N SER A 49 -4.81 13.99 -19.91
CA SER A 49 -4.98 14.65 -18.62
C SER A 49 -5.06 13.62 -17.49
N PRO A 50 -4.43 13.90 -16.33
CA PRO A 50 -4.48 12.97 -15.22
C PRO A 50 -5.90 12.98 -14.63
N SER A 51 -6.63 11.86 -14.74
CA SER A 51 -7.98 11.73 -14.17
C SER A 51 -7.91 11.55 -12.65
N LEU A 52 -7.58 12.62 -11.92
CA LEU A 52 -7.51 12.59 -10.47
C LEU A 52 -8.91 12.33 -9.87
N SER A 53 -9.97 12.84 -10.48
CA SER A 53 -11.36 12.71 -9.99
C SER A 53 -11.80 11.27 -9.69
N GLY A 54 -11.35 10.30 -10.50
CA GLY A 54 -11.65 8.89 -10.25
C GLY A 54 -11.03 8.35 -8.95
N ASN A 55 -9.84 8.82 -8.58
CA ASN A 55 -9.20 8.42 -7.32
C ASN A 55 -9.96 9.00 -6.12
N LEU A 56 -10.46 10.23 -6.24
CA LEU A 56 -11.31 10.85 -5.21
C LEU A 56 -12.62 10.07 -5.02
N ALA A 57 -13.30 9.73 -6.11
CA ALA A 57 -14.55 8.97 -6.07
C ALA A 57 -14.36 7.62 -5.34
N ILE A 58 -13.33 6.86 -5.72
CA ILE A 58 -13.00 5.59 -5.06
C ILE A 58 -12.66 5.79 -3.58
N ALA A 59 -11.85 6.82 -3.24
CA ALA A 59 -11.49 7.09 -1.85
C ALA A 59 -12.72 7.44 -0.98
N VAL A 60 -13.65 8.23 -1.50
CA VAL A 60 -14.92 8.54 -0.83
C VAL A 60 -15.77 7.27 -0.67
N THR A 61 -15.86 6.43 -1.71
CA THR A 61 -16.55 5.12 -1.61
C THR A 61 -15.93 4.24 -0.52
N CYS A 62 -14.61 4.16 -0.41
CA CYS A 62 -13.96 3.41 0.68
C CYS A 62 -14.33 3.96 2.06
N ILE A 63 -14.32 5.29 2.24
CA ILE A 63 -14.71 5.93 3.50
C ILE A 63 -16.17 5.61 3.85
N LEU A 64 -17.07 5.62 2.86
CA LEU A 64 -18.46 5.25 3.05
C LEU A 64 -18.63 3.76 3.42
N LEU A 65 -17.88 2.86 2.75
CA LEU A 65 -17.90 1.42 3.02
C LEU A 65 -17.25 1.05 4.36
N PHE A 66 -16.40 1.92 4.92
CA PHE A 66 -15.81 1.72 6.23
C PHE A 66 -16.87 1.60 7.35
N ILE A 67 -17.95 2.38 7.25
CA ILE A 67 -19.06 2.40 8.23
C ILE A 67 -19.76 1.02 8.28
N PRO A 68 -20.40 0.52 7.20
CA PRO A 68 -21.06 -0.78 7.26
C PRO A 68 -20.07 -1.91 7.60
N SER A 69 -18.82 -1.80 7.18
CA SER A 69 -17.78 -2.78 7.47
C SER A 69 -17.41 -2.90 8.95
N HIS A 70 -17.45 -1.81 9.73
CA HIS A 70 -17.04 -1.82 11.15
C HIS A 70 -18.21 -1.95 12.12
N PHE A 71 -19.37 -1.40 11.76
CA PHE A 71 -20.54 -1.35 12.63
C PHE A 71 -21.46 -2.57 12.49
N PHE A 72 -21.45 -3.27 11.36
CA PHE A 72 -22.24 -4.49 11.18
C PHE A 72 -21.46 -5.75 11.58
N ASN A 73 -22.21 -6.77 12.00
CA ASN A 73 -21.65 -8.08 12.30
C ASN A 73 -21.12 -8.72 11.01
N PHE A 74 -19.88 -9.18 11.04
CA PHE A 74 -19.29 -9.90 9.92
C PHE A 74 -19.52 -11.41 10.06
N ILE A 75 -19.47 -11.94 11.29
CA ILE A 75 -19.74 -13.33 11.62
C ILE A 75 -20.57 -13.41 12.90
N SER A 76 -21.47 -14.38 13.01
CA SER A 76 -22.14 -14.74 14.25
C SER A 76 -22.04 -16.24 14.46
N ILE A 77 -21.62 -16.66 15.65
CA ILE A 77 -21.42 -18.07 15.98
C ILE A 77 -22.47 -18.48 17.01
N ARG A 78 -23.07 -19.67 16.83
CA ARG A 78 -23.98 -20.25 17.81
C ARG A 78 -23.20 -21.12 18.80
N LEU A 79 -23.15 -20.70 20.08
CA LEU A 79 -22.58 -21.49 21.18
C LEU A 79 -23.67 -21.78 22.22
N PHE A 80 -23.86 -23.05 22.58
CA PHE A 80 -24.82 -23.48 23.60
C PHE A 80 -26.25 -22.91 23.38
N GLY A 81 -26.66 -22.79 22.12
CA GLY A 81 -27.96 -22.22 21.73
C GLY A 81 -28.02 -20.69 21.65
N VAL A 82 -27.00 -19.97 22.12
CA VAL A 82 -26.92 -18.50 22.10
C VAL A 82 -26.12 -18.01 20.90
N MET A 83 -26.62 -16.98 20.23
CA MET A 83 -25.94 -16.32 19.11
C MET A 83 -24.97 -15.26 19.65
N ILE A 84 -23.68 -15.41 19.36
CA ILE A 84 -22.64 -14.44 19.72
C ILE A 84 -22.26 -13.68 18.44
N PRO A 85 -22.77 -12.44 18.24
CA PRO A 85 -22.39 -11.62 17.11
C PRO A 85 -20.98 -11.07 17.29
N ALA A 86 -20.17 -11.13 16.23
CA ALA A 86 -18.84 -10.54 16.19
C ALA A 86 -18.80 -9.39 15.17
N THR A 87 -18.45 -8.20 15.66
CA THR A 87 -18.03 -7.05 14.85
C THR A 87 -16.52 -6.97 14.80
N LEU A 88 -15.96 -6.33 13.78
CA LEU A 88 -14.49 -6.20 13.65
C LEU A 88 -13.87 -5.52 14.89
N PRO A 89 -14.42 -4.39 15.42
CA PRO A 89 -13.96 -3.79 16.67
C PRO A 89 -14.10 -4.70 17.88
N SER A 90 -15.24 -5.39 18.03
CA SER A 90 -15.47 -6.29 19.16
C SER A 90 -14.47 -7.45 19.17
N GLY A 91 -14.17 -8.04 18.00
CA GLY A 91 -13.17 -9.10 17.88
C GLY A 91 -11.76 -8.67 18.27
N MET A 92 -11.40 -7.41 18.02
CA MET A 92 -10.11 -6.86 18.47
C MET A 92 -10.10 -6.67 19.99
N ILE A 93 -11.18 -6.14 20.57
CA ILE A 93 -11.29 -5.94 22.02
C ILE A 93 -11.23 -7.29 22.76
N THR A 94 -11.92 -8.32 22.27
CA THR A 94 -11.84 -9.65 22.86
C THR A 94 -10.42 -10.20 22.80
N LEU A 95 -9.73 -10.04 21.66
CA LEU A 95 -8.36 -10.52 21.50
C LEU A 95 -7.36 -9.79 22.43
N PHE A 96 -7.60 -8.50 22.67
CA PHE A 96 -6.83 -7.72 23.64
C PHE A 96 -7.03 -8.23 25.08
N GLN A 97 -8.28 -8.55 25.45
CA GLN A 97 -8.62 -9.07 26.79
C GLN A 97 -8.07 -10.48 27.04
N GLU A 98 -7.97 -11.31 26.01
CA GLU A 98 -7.36 -12.64 26.05
C GLU A 98 -5.82 -12.61 26.19
N GLY A 99 -5.21 -11.42 26.29
CA GLY A 99 -3.77 -11.24 26.52
C GLY A 99 -2.92 -11.14 25.25
N PHE A 100 -3.51 -11.27 24.05
CA PHE A 100 -2.81 -11.14 22.77
C PHE A 100 -2.71 -9.68 22.30
N VAL A 101 -2.17 -8.81 23.16
CA VAL A 101 -2.14 -7.35 22.98
C VAL A 101 -1.45 -6.93 21.68
N LEU A 102 -0.26 -7.46 21.39
CA LEU A 102 0.51 -7.10 20.19
C LEU A 102 -0.25 -7.44 18.90
N LEU A 103 -0.89 -8.61 18.85
CA LEU A 103 -1.66 -9.06 17.70
C LEU A 103 -2.92 -8.21 17.52
N SER A 104 -3.61 -7.86 18.61
CA SER A 104 -4.77 -6.97 18.56
C SER A 104 -4.42 -5.59 18.00
N ILE A 105 -3.33 -4.98 18.46
CA ILE A 105 -2.86 -3.67 17.96
C ILE A 105 -2.50 -3.77 16.48
N LEU A 106 -1.82 -4.84 16.07
CA LEU A 106 -1.46 -5.06 14.67
C LEU A 106 -2.70 -5.20 13.77
N ILE A 107 -3.70 -5.99 14.18
CA ILE A 107 -4.93 -6.16 13.42
C ILE A 107 -5.70 -4.83 13.35
N LEU A 108 -5.82 -4.09 14.45
CA LEU A 108 -6.44 -2.77 14.47
C LEU A 108 -5.76 -1.80 13.51
N PHE A 109 -4.43 -1.80 13.52
CA PHE A 109 -3.65 -0.95 12.65
C PHE A 109 -3.85 -1.32 11.18
N CYS A 110 -3.68 -2.59 10.81
CA CYS A 110 -3.72 -3.02 9.41
C CYS A 110 -5.14 -3.07 8.81
N SER A 111 -6.15 -3.42 9.60
CA SER A 111 -7.54 -3.58 9.11
C SER A 111 -8.38 -2.31 9.21
N SER A 112 -8.09 -1.42 10.16
CA SER A 112 -8.93 -0.25 10.44
C SER A 112 -8.18 1.07 10.20
N LEU A 113 -7.04 1.28 10.86
CA LEU A 113 -6.33 2.57 10.79
C LEU A 113 -5.64 2.80 9.44
N ALA A 114 -4.86 1.84 8.93
CA ALA A 114 -4.12 2.01 7.69
C ALA A 114 -5.03 2.26 6.47
N PRO A 115 -6.12 1.50 6.24
CA PRO A 115 -7.04 1.77 5.13
C PRO A 115 -7.72 3.13 5.27
N LEU A 116 -8.14 3.51 6.48
CA LEU A 116 -8.79 4.79 6.74
C LEU A 116 -7.83 5.96 6.48
N ILE A 117 -6.59 5.88 6.96
CA ILE A 117 -5.58 6.92 6.74
C ILE A 117 -5.21 7.01 5.27
N VAL A 118 -5.08 5.89 4.55
CA VAL A 118 -4.82 5.90 3.10
C VAL A 118 -5.97 6.55 2.34
N CYS A 119 -7.22 6.20 2.62
CA CYS A 119 -8.36 6.82 1.92
C CYS A 119 -8.49 8.31 2.26
N SER A 120 -8.32 8.67 3.53
CA SER A 120 -8.36 10.07 3.99
C SER A 120 -7.20 10.90 3.43
N SER A 121 -6.02 10.32 3.31
CA SER A 121 -4.87 11.00 2.68
C SER A 121 -5.16 11.34 1.22
N VAL A 122 -5.81 10.45 0.45
CA VAL A 122 -6.23 10.78 -0.93
C VAL A 122 -7.18 11.97 -0.96
N VAL A 123 -8.20 11.98 -0.10
CA VAL A 123 -9.15 13.10 -0.02
C VAL A 123 -8.42 14.41 0.35
N THR A 124 -7.49 14.36 1.32
CA THR A 124 -6.72 15.54 1.71
C THR A 124 -5.71 15.99 0.65
N ALA A 125 -5.14 15.08 -0.16
CA ALA A 125 -4.31 15.45 -1.31
C ALA A 125 -5.14 16.25 -2.33
N HIS A 126 -6.33 15.76 -2.67
CA HIS A 126 -7.25 16.46 -3.57
C HIS A 126 -7.66 17.83 -3.05
N TRP A 127 -8.04 17.90 -1.78
CA TRP A 127 -8.37 19.15 -1.12
C TRP A 127 -7.19 20.13 -1.11
N SER A 128 -6.00 19.61 -0.82
CA SER A 128 -4.76 20.38 -0.80
C SER A 128 -4.38 20.92 -2.19
N LEU A 129 -4.60 20.17 -3.27
CA LEU A 129 -4.42 20.67 -4.64
C LEU A 129 -5.35 21.85 -4.92
N HIS A 130 -6.62 21.74 -4.54
CA HIS A 130 -7.60 22.80 -4.77
C HIS A 130 -7.29 24.07 -3.95
N LYS A 131 -6.89 23.91 -2.68
CA LYS A 131 -6.55 25.02 -1.78
C LYS A 131 -5.09 25.50 -1.89
N ARG A 132 -4.30 24.90 -2.80
CA ARG A 132 -2.85 25.12 -2.92
C ARG A 132 -2.12 25.05 -1.56
N TRP A 133 -2.40 24.00 -0.77
CA TRP A 133 -1.81 23.83 0.56
C TRP A 133 -0.63 22.84 0.59
N PHE A 134 0.59 23.34 0.34
CA PHE A 134 1.79 22.52 0.14
C PHE A 134 2.07 21.47 1.23
N LYS A 135 2.02 21.86 2.52
CA LYS A 135 2.29 20.94 3.65
C LYS A 135 1.31 19.77 3.69
N GLY A 136 0.02 20.03 3.42
CA GLY A 136 -1.02 19.00 3.36
C GLY A 136 -0.77 17.99 2.24
N LEU A 137 -0.36 18.46 1.06
CA LEU A 137 -0.02 17.59 -0.06
C LEU A 137 1.17 16.70 0.27
N ARG A 138 2.24 17.29 0.81
CA ARG A 138 3.46 16.56 1.17
C ARG A 138 3.18 15.46 2.18
N VAL A 139 2.46 15.77 3.26
CA VAL A 139 2.11 14.78 4.30
C VAL A 139 1.21 13.70 3.73
N SER A 140 0.20 14.06 2.95
CA SER A 140 -0.70 13.10 2.32
C SER A 140 0.06 12.10 1.42
N LEU A 141 0.91 12.60 0.52
CA LEU A 141 1.66 11.74 -0.40
C LEU A 141 2.67 10.86 0.34
N TRP A 142 3.29 11.38 1.40
CA TRP A 142 4.18 10.62 2.27
C TRP A 142 3.44 9.48 2.99
N LEU A 143 2.25 9.75 3.54
CA LEU A 143 1.38 8.75 4.16
C LEU A 143 0.97 7.67 3.16
N ILE A 144 0.59 8.05 1.94
CA ILE A 144 0.22 7.11 0.88
C ILE A 144 1.38 6.17 0.55
N GLN A 145 2.60 6.70 0.39
CA GLN A 145 3.78 5.87 0.06
C GLN A 145 4.13 4.89 1.18
N HIS A 146 4.09 5.34 2.43
CA HIS A 146 4.47 4.51 3.58
C HIS A 146 3.38 3.49 3.91
N LEU A 147 2.13 3.93 4.05
CA LEU A 147 1.01 3.08 4.50
C LEU A 147 0.47 2.14 3.43
N LYS A 148 0.72 2.40 2.14
CA LYS A 148 0.32 1.49 1.04
C LYS A 148 0.68 0.03 1.30
N HIS A 149 1.85 -0.23 1.91
CA HIS A 149 2.33 -1.59 2.17
C HIS A 149 1.75 -2.21 3.45
N TRP A 150 1.21 -1.39 4.36
CA TRP A 150 0.62 -1.83 5.63
C TRP A 150 -0.87 -2.19 5.52
N VAL A 151 -1.52 -1.78 4.44
CA VAL A 151 -2.91 -2.16 4.14
C VAL A 151 -2.93 -3.63 3.70
N MET A 152 -3.06 -4.53 4.68
CA MET A 152 -3.06 -6.00 4.50
C MET A 152 -4.38 -6.63 4.97
N LEU A 153 -5.51 -6.02 4.60
CA LEU A 153 -6.84 -6.52 4.97
C LEU A 153 -7.18 -7.83 4.23
N ASP A 154 -6.53 -8.12 3.09
CA ASP A 154 -6.56 -9.43 2.43
C ASP A 154 -6.07 -10.57 3.32
N VAL A 155 -4.94 -10.41 4.02
CA VAL A 155 -4.41 -11.43 4.94
C VAL A 155 -5.37 -11.68 6.09
N PHE A 156 -6.04 -10.63 6.59
CA PHE A 156 -7.07 -10.75 7.61
C PHE A 156 -8.28 -11.56 7.11
N LEU A 157 -8.78 -11.31 5.90
CA LEU A 157 -9.90 -12.06 5.32
C LEU A 157 -9.55 -13.54 5.11
N VAL A 158 -8.34 -13.84 4.62
CA VAL A 158 -7.86 -15.22 4.48
C VAL A 158 -7.77 -15.90 5.85
N SER A 159 -7.30 -15.19 6.87
CA SER A 159 -7.19 -15.72 8.24
C SER A 159 -8.56 -16.06 8.84
N ILE A 160 -9.55 -15.18 8.66
CA ILE A 160 -10.93 -15.44 9.07
C ILE A 160 -11.52 -16.62 8.29
N ALA A 161 -11.33 -16.67 6.96
CA ALA A 161 -11.86 -17.76 6.15
C ALA A 161 -11.34 -19.14 6.63
N ILE A 162 -10.03 -19.26 6.85
CA ILE A 162 -9.42 -20.49 7.39
C ILE A 162 -9.99 -20.83 8.78
N SER A 163 -10.22 -19.82 9.61
CA SER A 163 -10.80 -20.01 10.95
C SER A 163 -12.24 -20.48 10.90
N CYS A 164 -13.06 -19.95 9.98
CA CYS A 164 -14.42 -20.40 9.74
C CYS A 164 -14.47 -21.86 9.33
N PHE A 165 -13.65 -22.28 8.36
CA PHE A 165 -13.59 -23.68 7.91
C PHE A 165 -13.25 -24.64 9.06
N LYS A 166 -12.35 -24.25 9.97
CA LYS A 166 -11.98 -25.08 11.13
C LYS A 166 -13.08 -25.17 12.21
N LEU A 167 -13.88 -24.12 12.35
CA LEU A 167 -14.91 -24.03 13.39
C LEU A 167 -16.27 -24.57 12.95
N GLN A 168 -16.49 -24.67 11.64
CA GLN A 168 -17.75 -25.16 11.07
C GLN A 168 -18.04 -26.62 11.47
N ASP A 169 -17.01 -27.43 11.74
CA ASP A 169 -17.16 -28.81 12.21
C ASP A 169 -17.75 -28.91 13.63
N TYR A 170 -17.71 -27.81 14.40
CA TYR A 170 -18.11 -27.77 15.81
C TYR A 170 -19.28 -26.83 16.12
N SER A 171 -19.62 -25.91 15.22
CA SER A 171 -20.60 -24.84 15.47
C SER A 171 -21.27 -24.31 14.20
N ASP A 172 -22.53 -23.88 14.31
CA ASP A 172 -23.22 -23.19 13.23
C ASP A 172 -22.71 -21.75 13.10
N ILE A 173 -22.20 -21.41 11.91
CA ILE A 173 -21.63 -20.10 11.58
C ILE A 173 -22.58 -19.38 10.63
N PHE A 174 -22.99 -18.17 11.01
CA PHE A 174 -23.81 -17.29 10.18
C PHE A 174 -22.97 -16.11 9.69
N VAL A 175 -22.90 -15.94 8.37
CA VAL A 175 -22.21 -14.81 7.75
C VAL A 175 -23.13 -13.60 7.77
N GLY A 176 -22.64 -12.50 8.35
CA GLY A 176 -23.39 -11.24 8.42
C GLY A 176 -23.06 -10.29 7.26
N PRO A 177 -23.86 -9.21 7.08
CA PRO A 177 -23.63 -8.22 6.03
C PRO A 177 -22.32 -7.45 6.18
N GLY A 178 -21.74 -7.39 7.39
CA GLY A 178 -20.45 -6.74 7.63
C GLY A 178 -19.31 -7.37 6.82
N LEU A 179 -19.37 -8.69 6.54
CA LEU A 179 -18.36 -9.36 5.73
C LEU A 179 -18.36 -8.86 4.28
N ILE A 180 -19.55 -8.64 3.70
CA ILE A 180 -19.68 -8.08 2.35
C ILE A 180 -19.11 -6.66 2.32
N GLY A 181 -19.38 -5.85 3.35
CA GLY A 181 -18.78 -4.53 3.53
C GLY A 181 -17.26 -4.57 3.56
N LEU A 182 -16.67 -5.51 4.32
CA LEU A 182 -15.22 -5.72 4.40
C LEU A 182 -14.60 -6.12 3.06
N VAL A 183 -15.24 -7.06 2.34
CA VAL A 183 -14.76 -7.52 1.03
C VAL A 183 -14.82 -6.38 0.00
N LEU A 184 -15.92 -5.64 -0.05
CA LEU A 184 -16.03 -4.48 -0.94
C LEU A 184 -14.99 -3.40 -0.58
N LEU A 185 -14.84 -3.08 0.70
CA LEU A 185 -13.81 -2.15 1.18
C LEU A 185 -12.41 -2.59 0.73
N GLN A 186 -12.09 -3.88 0.83
CA GLN A 186 -10.82 -4.44 0.37
C GLN A 186 -10.64 -4.26 -1.13
N VAL A 187 -11.63 -4.62 -1.94
CA VAL A 187 -11.58 -4.50 -3.40
C VAL A 187 -11.36 -3.04 -3.80
N PHE A 188 -12.15 -2.10 -3.27
CA PHE A 188 -12.01 -0.69 -3.61
C PHE A 188 -10.69 -0.09 -3.11
N THR A 189 -10.18 -0.52 -1.95
CA THR A 189 -8.88 -0.06 -1.44
C THR A 189 -7.73 -0.55 -2.30
N VAL A 190 -7.77 -1.81 -2.76
CA VAL A 190 -6.77 -2.35 -3.71
C VAL A 190 -6.84 -1.62 -5.05
N LEU A 191 -8.05 -1.37 -5.56
CA LEU A 191 -8.25 -0.58 -6.78
C LEU A 191 -7.68 0.84 -6.62
N LEU A 192 -7.90 1.49 -5.49
CA LEU A 192 -7.33 2.81 -5.18
C LEU A 192 -5.79 2.77 -5.19
N ILE A 193 -5.20 1.81 -4.48
CA ILE A 193 -3.75 1.64 -4.35
C ILE A 193 -3.07 1.28 -5.68
N SER A 194 -3.76 0.55 -6.55
CA SER A 194 -3.29 0.20 -7.90
C SER A 194 -3.36 1.41 -8.85
N ARG A 195 -4.38 2.27 -8.71
CA ARG A 195 -4.60 3.46 -9.54
C ARG A 195 -3.74 4.65 -9.12
N ILE A 196 -3.39 4.74 -7.83
CA ILE A 196 -2.71 5.90 -7.28
C ILE A 196 -1.24 5.95 -7.72
N SER A 197 -0.82 7.13 -8.19
CA SER A 197 0.57 7.40 -8.54
C SER A 197 0.99 8.74 -7.96
N VAL A 198 1.94 8.74 -7.04
CA VAL A 198 2.40 9.95 -6.32
C VAL A 198 2.92 11.01 -7.29
N ARG A 199 3.62 10.56 -8.34
CA ARG A 199 4.11 11.43 -9.41
C ARG A 199 3.02 12.30 -10.04
N ARG A 200 1.84 11.74 -10.33
CA ARG A 200 0.73 12.50 -10.95
C ARG A 200 0.21 13.62 -10.05
N TYR A 201 0.15 13.40 -8.73
CA TYR A 201 -0.27 14.45 -7.80
C TYR A 201 0.72 15.59 -7.77
N TRP A 202 2.02 15.27 -7.79
CA TRP A 202 3.03 16.30 -7.85
C TRP A 202 3.07 17.02 -9.21
N GLU A 203 2.88 16.31 -10.33
CA GLU A 203 2.76 16.91 -11.67
C GLU A 203 1.56 17.86 -11.77
N ALA A 204 0.44 17.52 -11.13
CA ALA A 204 -0.73 18.40 -11.03
C ALA A 204 -0.51 19.61 -10.11
N TRP A 205 0.33 19.48 -9.07
CA TRP A 205 0.72 20.62 -8.21
C TRP A 205 1.58 21.63 -8.97
N GLN A 206 2.71 21.18 -9.51
CA GLN A 206 3.63 21.96 -10.35
C GLN A 206 4.25 21.02 -11.38
N PRO A 207 4.04 21.23 -12.69
CA PRO A 207 4.61 20.37 -13.71
C PRO A 207 6.14 20.51 -13.76
N GLU A 208 6.84 19.50 -14.28
CA GLU A 208 8.30 19.57 -14.44
C GLU A 208 8.72 20.72 -15.36
N THR A 209 7.90 21.06 -16.35
CA THR A 209 8.12 22.18 -17.28
C THR A 209 8.06 23.56 -16.65
N SER A 210 7.56 23.71 -15.42
CA SER A 210 7.59 25.01 -14.72
C SER A 210 8.95 25.35 -14.16
N TYR A 211 9.90 24.40 -14.15
CA TYR A 211 11.27 24.62 -13.69
C TYR A 211 12.19 24.70 -14.90
N ASP A 212 12.85 25.84 -15.04
CA ASP A 212 13.88 26.02 -16.05
C ASP A 212 15.25 25.72 -15.42
N PHE A 213 15.81 24.57 -15.77
CA PHE A 213 17.12 24.13 -15.32
C PHE A 213 18.05 24.03 -16.52
N GLU A 214 19.26 24.58 -16.39
CA GLU A 214 20.29 24.52 -17.43
C GLU A 214 20.75 23.08 -17.67
N HIS A 215 20.90 22.30 -16.59
CA HIS A 215 21.29 20.89 -16.61
C HIS A 215 20.42 20.08 -15.63
N LYS A 216 20.21 18.80 -15.94
CA LYS A 216 19.43 17.86 -15.13
C LYS A 216 20.30 16.64 -14.88
N ASP A 217 20.80 16.51 -13.67
CA ASP A 217 21.79 15.48 -13.30
C ASP A 217 21.20 14.42 -12.36
N VAL A 218 20.30 14.85 -11.46
CA VAL A 218 19.75 13.98 -10.40
C VAL A 218 18.22 13.98 -10.43
N HIS A 219 17.65 12.81 -10.20
CA HIS A 219 16.21 12.61 -10.09
C HIS A 219 15.80 12.42 -8.61
N CYS A 220 14.87 13.24 -8.12
CA CYS A 220 14.35 13.12 -6.76
C CYS A 220 13.56 11.82 -6.54
N HIS A 221 13.95 11.01 -5.55
CA HIS A 221 13.29 9.73 -5.26
C HIS A 221 11.86 9.85 -4.71
N GLU A 222 11.47 11.03 -4.17
CA GLU A 222 10.17 11.23 -3.53
C GLU A 222 9.12 11.79 -4.49
N CYS A 223 9.45 12.88 -5.20
CA CYS A 223 8.52 13.59 -6.09
C CYS A 223 8.79 13.38 -7.58
N HIS A 224 9.86 12.65 -7.92
CA HIS A 224 10.26 12.33 -9.29
C HIS A 224 10.59 13.52 -10.20
N LEU A 225 11.07 14.63 -9.62
CA LEU A 225 11.58 15.79 -10.38
C LEU A 225 13.04 15.55 -10.80
N SER A 226 13.34 15.74 -12.09
CA SER A 226 14.72 15.83 -12.60
C SER A 226 15.23 17.26 -12.42
N GLN A 227 16.38 17.43 -11.77
CA GLN A 227 16.94 18.74 -11.44
C GLN A 227 18.48 18.64 -11.34
N PRO A 228 19.22 19.76 -11.30
CA PRO A 228 20.66 19.74 -11.08
C PRO A 228 21.02 19.18 -9.69
N GLU A 229 22.28 18.82 -9.49
CA GLU A 229 22.78 18.44 -8.17
C GLU A 229 22.58 19.56 -7.13
N GLY A 230 22.22 19.18 -5.91
CA GLY A 230 21.98 20.12 -4.81
C GLY A 230 21.64 19.39 -3.52
N GLY A 231 21.49 20.13 -2.42
CA GLY A 231 21.16 19.54 -1.11
C GLY A 231 19.70 19.08 -1.02
N ASN A 232 18.75 19.88 -1.51
CA ASN A 232 17.31 19.64 -1.36
C ASN A 232 16.58 19.80 -2.70
N CYS A 233 15.51 19.04 -2.88
CA CYS A 233 14.67 19.13 -4.05
C CYS A 233 13.91 20.47 -4.12
N HIS A 234 13.93 21.11 -5.29
CA HIS A 234 13.23 22.37 -5.54
C HIS A 234 11.69 22.27 -5.45
N ARG A 235 11.12 21.06 -5.56
CA ARG A 235 9.66 20.83 -5.51
C ARG A 235 9.15 20.29 -4.19
N CYS A 236 9.77 19.25 -3.65
CA CYS A 236 9.29 18.63 -2.39
C CYS A 236 10.13 18.98 -1.16
N HIS A 237 11.29 19.64 -1.35
CA HIS A 237 12.28 19.93 -0.31
C HIS A 237 12.85 18.69 0.40
N HIS A 238 12.66 17.50 -0.16
CA HIS A 238 13.33 16.29 0.30
C HIS A 238 14.83 16.36 -0.03
N GLU A 239 15.66 15.81 0.84
CA GLU A 239 17.11 15.74 0.63
C GLU A 239 17.43 14.93 -0.61
N LEU A 240 18.39 15.39 -1.41
CA LEU A 240 18.76 14.75 -2.66
C LEU A 240 19.95 13.83 -2.47
N TYR A 241 19.85 12.66 -3.09
CA TYR A 241 20.93 11.71 -3.17
C TYR A 241 20.98 11.19 -4.60
N HIS A 242 22.17 11.17 -5.21
CA HIS A 242 22.36 10.50 -6.50
C HIS A 242 22.15 8.99 -6.36
N ARG A 243 22.56 8.41 -5.23
CA ARG A 243 22.32 7.00 -4.89
C ARG A 243 21.93 6.90 -3.43
N LYS A 244 20.87 6.12 -3.13
CA LYS A 244 20.45 5.86 -1.75
C LYS A 244 21.62 5.36 -0.91
N PRO A 245 21.99 6.07 0.18
CA PRO A 245 23.14 5.71 0.99
C PRO A 245 22.92 4.36 1.68
N ASN A 246 23.99 3.54 1.73
CA ASN A 246 24.02 2.21 2.34
C ASN A 246 22.96 1.24 1.79
N SER A 247 22.54 1.40 0.52
CA SER A 247 21.47 0.56 -0.05
C SER A 247 21.78 -0.94 0.05
N ILE A 248 23.01 -1.35 -0.26
CA ILE A 248 23.43 -2.77 -0.18
C ILE A 248 23.34 -3.28 1.27
N GLN A 249 23.88 -2.52 2.22
CA GLN A 249 23.87 -2.89 3.63
C GLN A 249 22.44 -3.00 4.18
N LYS A 250 21.56 -2.05 3.83
CA LYS A 250 20.14 -2.09 4.22
C LYS A 250 19.44 -3.32 3.65
N THR A 251 19.66 -3.63 2.37
CA THR A 251 19.09 -4.83 1.74
C THR A 251 19.53 -6.11 2.45
N TRP A 252 20.83 -6.26 2.74
CA TRP A 252 21.33 -7.41 3.50
C TRP A 252 20.78 -7.48 4.92
N ALA A 253 20.71 -6.34 5.63
CA ALA A 253 20.15 -6.28 6.97
C ALA A 253 18.68 -6.76 7.01
N TYR A 254 17.84 -6.31 6.06
CA TYR A 254 16.46 -6.75 5.96
C TYR A 254 16.32 -8.22 5.55
N LEU A 255 17.17 -8.72 4.65
CA LEU A 255 17.15 -10.13 4.25
C LEU A 255 17.52 -11.06 5.40
N ILE A 256 18.56 -10.71 6.16
CA ILE A 256 18.98 -11.49 7.34
C ILE A 256 17.88 -11.46 8.40
N ALA A 257 17.33 -10.28 8.70
CA ALA A 257 16.23 -10.13 9.66
C ALA A 257 15.00 -10.97 9.26
N ALA A 258 14.60 -10.94 7.98
CA ALA A 258 13.50 -11.76 7.48
C ALA A 258 13.79 -13.26 7.59
N THR A 259 15.02 -13.69 7.29
CA THR A 259 15.44 -15.09 7.41
C THR A 259 15.38 -15.59 8.85
N ILE A 260 15.79 -14.76 9.82
CA ILE A 260 15.69 -15.11 11.25
C ILE A 260 14.22 -15.20 11.68
N ALA A 261 13.38 -14.25 11.25
CA ALA A 261 11.97 -14.18 11.63
C ALA A 261 11.11 -15.32 11.05
N ILE A 262 11.52 -15.91 9.92
CA ILE A 262 10.78 -17.02 9.29
C ILE A 262 10.84 -18.31 10.13
N PHE A 263 11.90 -18.49 10.90
CA PHE A 263 12.13 -19.68 11.71
C PHE A 263 11.12 -19.83 12.86
N PRO A 264 10.94 -18.84 13.77
CA PRO A 264 9.93 -18.93 14.82
C PRO A 264 8.50 -18.95 14.26
N ALA A 265 8.23 -18.24 13.17
CA ALA A 265 6.91 -18.21 12.54
C ALA A 265 6.45 -19.60 12.08
N ASN A 266 7.37 -20.47 11.64
CA ASN A 266 7.06 -21.82 11.18
C ASN A 266 7.22 -22.90 12.26
N LEU A 267 8.02 -22.66 13.31
CA LEU A 267 8.30 -23.64 14.36
C LEU A 267 7.37 -23.55 15.57
N ILE A 268 6.83 -22.37 15.85
CA ILE A 268 5.92 -22.19 16.99
C ILE A 268 4.53 -22.72 16.59
N PRO A 269 3.97 -23.69 17.33
CA PRO A 269 2.66 -24.24 17.01
C PRO A 269 1.56 -23.19 17.22
N ILE A 270 0.77 -22.96 16.17
CA ILE A 270 -0.32 -21.97 16.14
C ILE A 270 -1.48 -22.35 17.07
N SER A 271 -1.71 -23.65 17.30
CA SER A 271 -2.67 -24.15 18.28
C SER A 271 -2.11 -25.35 19.03
N ILE A 272 -2.26 -25.33 20.35
CA ILE A 272 -2.11 -26.49 21.23
C ILE A 272 -3.51 -26.87 21.72
N LEU A 273 -4.15 -27.82 21.05
CA LEU A 273 -5.40 -28.41 21.54
C LEU A 273 -5.05 -29.42 22.64
N LEU A 274 -5.50 -29.14 23.86
CA LEU A 274 -5.46 -30.08 24.98
C LEU A 274 -6.78 -30.84 25.00
N THR A 275 -6.82 -32.03 24.41
CA THR A 275 -7.95 -32.96 24.54
C THR A 275 -7.51 -34.12 25.42
N ASN A 276 -8.27 -34.42 26.48
CA ASN A 276 -8.04 -35.55 27.40
C ASN A 276 -6.64 -35.61 28.05
N GLY A 277 -6.12 -34.48 28.53
CA GLY A 277 -4.85 -34.44 29.28
C GLY A 277 -3.59 -34.77 28.47
N LYS A 278 -3.69 -34.99 27.15
CA LYS A 278 -2.56 -35.24 26.25
C LYS A 278 -2.29 -34.02 25.37
N ARG A 279 -1.05 -33.53 25.43
CA ARG A 279 -0.55 -32.35 24.71
C ARG A 279 -0.26 -32.73 23.26
N PHE A 280 -1.21 -32.53 22.35
CA PHE A 280 -0.98 -32.74 20.92
C PHE A 280 -0.38 -31.48 20.29
N ARG A 281 0.86 -31.57 19.79
CA ARG A 281 1.46 -30.52 18.95
C ARG A 281 0.88 -30.64 17.54
N GLY A 282 0.44 -29.52 16.96
CA GLY A 282 -0.31 -29.43 15.69
C GLY A 282 0.30 -30.15 14.48
N HIS A 283 1.62 -30.39 14.44
CA HIS A 283 2.26 -31.14 13.35
C HIS A 283 1.76 -32.59 13.20
N HIS A 284 1.26 -33.21 14.27
CA HIS A 284 0.80 -34.61 14.21
C HIS A 284 -0.67 -34.78 13.77
N PHE A 285 -1.44 -33.69 13.72
CA PHE A 285 -2.86 -33.72 13.33
C PHE A 285 -3.03 -33.67 11.80
N LEU A 286 -2.19 -32.90 11.09
CA LEU A 286 -2.20 -32.84 9.62
C LEU A 286 -1.99 -34.21 8.97
N ARG A 287 -1.17 -35.08 9.56
CA ARG A 287 -0.95 -36.45 9.05
C ARG A 287 -2.10 -37.42 9.33
N ARG A 288 -3.04 -37.11 10.24
CA ARG A 288 -4.18 -37.99 10.56
C ARG A 288 -5.52 -37.54 9.98
N CYS A 289 -5.66 -36.28 9.57
CA CYS A 289 -6.87 -35.75 8.96
C CYS A 289 -6.92 -35.86 7.42
N GLY A 290 -6.04 -36.64 6.79
CA GLY A 290 -6.20 -36.99 5.37
C GLY A 290 -6.09 -35.81 4.39
N PHE A 291 -5.38 -34.74 4.73
CA PHE A 291 -4.96 -33.75 3.74
C PHE A 291 -3.67 -34.24 3.07
N GLY A 292 -3.84 -34.95 1.95
CA GLY A 292 -2.83 -35.08 0.89
C GLY A 292 -2.94 -33.94 -0.10
#